data_AF-I4HFV5-F1
#
_entry.id   AF-I4HFV5-F1
#
_cell.length_a   1.000
_cell.length_b   1.000
_cell.length_c   1.000
_cell.angle_alpha   90.00
_cell.angle_beta   90.00
_cell.angle_gamma   90.00
#
_symmetry.space_group_name_H-M   'P 1'
#
loop_
_entity.id
_entity.type
_entity.pdbx_description
1 polymer ?
#
loop_
_entity_poly.entity_id
_entity_poly.type
_entity_poly.pdbx_seq_one_letter_code
_entity_poly.pdbx_strand_id
1 'polypeptide(L)'
;MKMHNPPHPGEVLKELCLEPLNLTVTEAAEALGVSRKTLSAILNGRAGISPEMAIRLGKAFDTSPESWLNQQMQYDLWQAEQTIGNIKVKRLSVV
;
A
#
# COMPACT_ATOMS: atom_id res chain seq x y z
N MET A 1 14.69 -8.86 8.39
CA MET A 1 15.60 -8.05 7.53
C MET A 1 14.77 -6.98 6.84
N LYS A 2 15.26 -5.75 6.74
CA LYS A 2 14.56 -4.68 6.01
C LYS A 2 14.64 -4.97 4.51
N MET A 3 13.51 -4.88 3.80
CA MET A 3 13.47 -5.11 2.36
C MET A 3 14.09 -3.90 1.64
N HIS A 4 14.97 -4.14 0.67
CA HIS A 4 15.55 -3.10 -0.17
C HIS A 4 14.62 -2.82 -1.34
N ASN A 5 14.21 -1.56 -1.53
CA ASN A 5 13.25 -1.12 -2.54
C ASN A 5 11.95 -1.95 -2.58
N PRO A 6 11.18 -1.93 -1.47
CA PRO A 6 9.88 -2.57 -1.44
C PRO A 6 8.96 -2.06 -2.56
N PRO A 7 8.19 -2.93 -3.24
CA PRO A 7 7.22 -2.52 -4.24
C PRO A 7 6.08 -1.73 -3.58
N HIS A 8 5.41 -0.88 -4.36
CA HIS A 8 4.21 -0.22 -3.85
C HIS A 8 3.12 -1.29 -3.64
N PRO A 9 2.41 -1.33 -2.50
CA PRO A 9 1.44 -2.41 -2.24
C PRO A 9 0.27 -2.43 -3.23
N GLY A 10 -0.02 -1.31 -3.90
CA GLY A 10 -0.95 -1.27 -5.02
C GLY A 10 -0.48 -2.01 -6.28
N GLU A 11 0.82 -2.10 -6.53
CA GLU A 11 1.38 -2.94 -7.61
C GLU A 11 1.22 -4.42 -7.25
N VAL A 12 1.52 -4.77 -5.99
CA VAL A 12 1.30 -6.12 -5.45
C VAL A 12 -0.18 -6.53 -5.54
N LEU A 13 -1.09 -5.62 -5.19
CA LEU A 13 -2.53 -5.84 -5.34
C LEU A 13 -2.94 -6.14 -6.78
N LYS A 14 -2.36 -5.42 -7.75
CA LYS A 14 -2.64 -5.62 -9.16
C LYS A 14 -2.20 -7.02 -9.61
N GLU A 15 -0.93 -7.35 -9.39
CA GLU A 15 -0.29 -8.58 -9.90
C GLU A 15 -0.79 -9.84 -9.19
N LEU A 16 -1.02 -9.78 -7.87
CA LEU A 16 -1.33 -10.97 -7.08
C LEU A 16 -2.82 -11.17 -6.80
N CYS A 17 -3.67 -10.15 -7.00
CA CYS A 17 -5.11 -10.26 -6.72
C CYS A 17 -5.97 -10.02 -7.97
N LEU A 18 -5.75 -8.93 -8.71
CA LEU A 18 -6.61 -8.60 -9.86
C LEU A 18 -6.31 -9.45 -11.09
N GLU A 19 -5.03 -9.57 -11.47
CA GLU A 19 -4.61 -10.30 -12.67
C GLU A 19 -4.96 -11.80 -12.62
N PRO A 20 -4.74 -12.53 -11.51
CA PRO A 20 -5.09 -13.96 -11.43
C PRO A 20 -6.59 -14.23 -11.51
N LEU A 21 -7.41 -13.26 -11.11
CA LEU A 21 -8.87 -13.32 -11.17
C LEU A 21 -9.43 -12.70 -12.48
N ASN A 22 -8.55 -12.18 -13.35
CA ASN A 22 -8.91 -11.46 -14.56
C ASN A 22 -9.92 -10.31 -14.31
N LEU A 23 -9.81 -9.65 -13.16
CA LEU A 23 -10.70 -8.57 -12.76
C LEU A 23 -10.27 -7.25 -13.41
N THR A 24 -11.23 -6.55 -13.99
CA THR A 24 -11.03 -5.16 -14.39
C THR A 24 -10.96 -4.24 -13.17
N VAL A 25 -10.34 -3.07 -13.33
CA VAL A 25 -10.31 -2.04 -12.26
C VAL A 25 -11.72 -1.59 -11.87
N THR A 26 -12.68 -1.66 -12.79
CA THR A 26 -14.08 -1.30 -12.51
C THR A 26 -14.73 -2.34 -11.59
N GLU A 27 -14.65 -3.63 -11.95
CA GLU A 27 -15.24 -4.73 -11.16
C GLU A 27 -14.62 -4.80 -9.76
N ALA A 28 -13.28 -4.68 -9.68
CA ALA A 28 -12.59 -4.67 -8.40
C ALA A 28 -12.98 -3.46 -7.52
N ALA A 29 -13.15 -2.27 -8.12
CA ALA A 29 -13.56 -1.08 -7.37
C ALA A 29 -14.98 -1.20 -6.83
N GLU A 30 -15.89 -1.77 -7.63
CA GLU A 30 -17.26 -2.07 -7.24
C GLU A 30 -17.30 -3.09 -6.08
N ALA A 31 -16.58 -4.21 -6.21
CA ALA A 31 -16.48 -5.23 -5.17
C ALA A 31 -15.89 -4.67 -3.86
N LEU A 32 -14.92 -3.76 -3.95
CA LEU A 32 -14.32 -3.09 -2.80
C LEU A 32 -15.19 -1.94 -2.25
N GLY A 33 -16.26 -1.55 -2.93
CA GLY A 33 -17.15 -0.46 -2.54
C GLY A 33 -16.46 0.91 -2.54
N VAL A 34 -15.58 1.17 -3.52
CA VAL A 34 -14.84 2.42 -3.68
C VAL A 34 -14.95 2.94 -5.11
N SER A 35 -14.59 4.21 -5.34
CA SER A 35 -14.58 4.73 -6.71
C SER A 35 -13.46 4.11 -7.54
N ARG A 36 -13.71 3.87 -8.83
CA ARG A 36 -12.68 3.41 -9.79
C ARG A 36 -11.44 4.29 -9.77
N LYS A 37 -11.60 5.61 -9.60
CA LYS A 37 -10.50 6.57 -9.49
C LYS A 37 -9.61 6.28 -8.28
N THR A 38 -10.21 5.96 -7.13
CA THR A 38 -9.47 5.63 -5.90
C THR A 38 -8.64 4.37 -6.09
N LEU A 39 -9.27 3.29 -6.55
CA LEU A 39 -8.55 2.04 -6.79
C LEU A 39 -7.45 2.23 -7.85
N SER A 40 -7.76 2.92 -8.95
CA SER A 40 -6.76 3.20 -10.00
C SER A 40 -5.57 4.01 -9.47
N ALA A 41 -5.77 4.98 -8.58
CA ALA A 41 -4.66 5.72 -7.98
C ALA A 41 -3.75 4.79 -7.14
N ILE A 42 -4.35 3.85 -6.39
CA ILE A 42 -3.59 2.86 -5.60
C ILE A 42 -2.82 1.91 -6.51
N LEU A 43 -3.48 1.31 -7.51
CA LEU A 43 -2.84 0.34 -8.42
C LEU A 43 -1.70 0.93 -9.25
N ASN A 44 -1.66 2.25 -9.43
CA ASN A 44 -0.59 2.95 -10.15
C ASN A 44 0.42 3.64 -9.22
N GLY A 45 0.43 3.32 -7.92
CA GLY A 45 1.41 3.87 -6.97
C GLY A 45 1.24 5.36 -6.65
N ARG A 46 0.08 5.95 -6.98
CA ARG A 46 -0.21 7.38 -6.76
C ARG A 46 -0.93 7.65 -5.44
N ALA A 47 -1.42 6.62 -4.77
CA ALA A 47 -2.06 6.68 -3.47
C ALA A 47 -1.73 5.42 -2.67
N GLY A 48 -1.52 5.57 -1.36
CA GLY A 48 -1.27 4.43 -0.48
C GLY A 48 -2.55 3.70 -0.05
N ILE A 49 -2.38 2.54 0.58
CA ILE A 49 -3.43 1.77 1.22
C ILE A 49 -3.70 2.34 2.62
N SER A 50 -4.90 2.91 2.81
CA SER A 50 -5.37 3.34 4.13
C SER A 50 -5.83 2.13 4.98
N PRO A 51 -5.97 2.26 6.31
CA PRO A 51 -6.55 1.21 7.14
C PRO A 51 -7.95 0.75 6.69
N GLU A 52 -8.80 1.68 6.26
CA GLU A 52 -10.12 1.35 5.72
C GLU A 52 -10.00 0.51 4.43
N MET A 53 -9.09 0.90 3.52
CA MET A 53 -8.83 0.12 2.31
C MET A 53 -8.28 -1.26 2.65
N ALA A 54 -7.35 -1.36 3.61
CA ALA A 54 -6.80 -2.65 4.05
C ALA A 54 -7.89 -3.59 4.56
N ILE A 55 -8.88 -3.08 5.31
CA ILE A 55 -10.04 -3.86 5.76
C ILE A 55 -10.89 -4.32 4.56
N ARG A 56 -11.12 -3.45 3.57
CA ARG A 56 -11.86 -3.80 2.34
C ARG A 56 -11.14 -4.91 1.56
N LEU A 57 -9.82 -4.80 1.39
CA LEU A 57 -8.99 -5.80 0.73
C LEU A 57 -8.98 -7.14 1.48
N GLY A 58 -8.86 -7.09 2.81
CA GLY A 58 -8.90 -8.28 3.65
C GLY A 58 -10.21 -9.07 3.49
N LYS A 59 -11.34 -8.35 3.48
CA LYS A 59 -12.67 -8.96 3.24
C LYS A 59 -12.85 -9.48 1.82
N ALA A 60 -12.34 -8.79 0.81
CA ALA A 60 -12.58 -9.13 -0.60
C ALA A 60 -11.69 -10.28 -1.10
N PHE A 61 -10.45 -10.37 -0.60
CA PHE A 61 -9.45 -11.32 -1.09
C PHE A 61 -9.03 -12.39 -0.07
N ASP A 62 -9.75 -12.49 1.06
CA ASP A 62 -9.42 -13.41 2.16
C ASP A 62 -7.96 -13.25 2.65
N THR A 63 -7.58 -11.99 2.93
CA THR A 63 -6.23 -11.61 3.38
C THR A 63 -6.28 -10.86 4.70
N SER A 64 -5.12 -10.68 5.36
CA SER A 64 -5.01 -9.87 6.58
C SER A 64 -4.87 -8.37 6.24
N PRO A 65 -5.70 -7.48 6.82
CA PRO A 65 -5.53 -6.03 6.72
C PRO A 65 -4.15 -5.56 7.21
N GLU A 66 -3.63 -6.19 8.26
CA GLU A 66 -2.31 -5.90 8.83
C GLU A 66 -1.18 -6.19 7.83
N SER A 67 -1.33 -7.23 7.00
CA SER A 67 -0.37 -7.54 5.95
C SER A 67 -0.25 -6.40 4.93
N TRP A 68 -1.39 -5.84 4.49
CA TRP A 68 -1.42 -4.70 3.58
C TRP A 68 -0.79 -3.44 4.19
N LEU A 69 -1.11 -3.16 5.46
CA LEU A 69 -0.56 -2.01 6.17
C LEU A 69 0.93 -2.16 6.43
N ASN A 70 1.41 -3.38 6.71
CA ASN A 70 2.84 -3.62 6.84
C ASN A 70 3.57 -3.36 5.51
N GLN A 71 3.02 -3.82 4.38
CA GLN A 71 3.61 -3.53 3.06
C GLN A 71 3.66 -2.02 2.78
N GLN A 72 2.57 -1.30 3.06
CA GLN A 72 2.51 0.16 2.94
C GLN A 72 3.57 0.84 3.81
N MET A 73 3.68 0.44 5.08
CA MET A 73 4.69 0.98 6.01
C MET A 73 6.12 0.73 5.50
N GLN A 74 6.42 -0.48 5.02
CA GLN A 74 7.75 -0.77 4.47
C GLN A 74 8.05 0.12 3.25
N TYR A 75 7.08 0.28 2.35
CA TYR A 75 7.18 1.16 1.19
C TYR A 75 7.46 2.61 1.60
N ASP A 76 6.60 3.17 2.46
CA ASP A 76 6.70 4.57 2.88
C ASP A 76 8.01 4.87 3.61
N LEU A 77 8.46 3.95 4.49
CA LEU A 77 9.73 4.09 5.19
C LEU A 77 10.91 4.08 4.22
N TRP A 78 10.91 3.19 3.22
CA TRP A 78 11.99 3.15 2.23
C TRP A 78 12.03 4.42 1.38
N GLN A 79 10.87 4.93 0.94
CA GLN A 79 10.80 6.21 0.20
C GLN A 79 11.32 7.37 1.05
N ALA A 80 10.91 7.45 2.32
CA ALA A 80 11.38 8.48 3.24
C ALA A 80 12.91 8.44 3.44
N GLU A 81 13.48 7.24 3.55
CA GLU A 81 14.93 7.04 3.68
C GLU A 81 15.72 7.55 2.48
N GLN A 82 15.16 7.53 1.27
CA GLN A 82 15.84 8.10 0.10
C GLN A 82 16.06 9.62 0.23
N THR A 83 15.31 10.27 1.13
CA THR A 83 15.41 11.70 1.40
C THR A 83 15.94 12.02 2.80
N ILE A 84 16.58 11.05 3.47
CA ILE A 84 17.01 11.17 4.88
C ILE A 84 17.90 12.40 5.13
N GLY A 85 18.72 12.80 4.15
CA GLY A 85 19.57 14.00 4.23
C GLY A 85 18.79 15.31 4.37
N ASN A 86 17.52 15.34 3.97
CA ASN A 86 16.64 16.50 4.09
C ASN A 86 15.96 16.58 5.48
N ILE A 87 15.98 15.50 6.25
CA ILE A 87 15.32 15.39 7.55
C ILE A 87 16.27 15.90 8.65
N LYS A 88 16.07 17.14 9.08
CA LYS A 88 16.87 17.78 10.13
C LYS A 88 16.31 17.49 11.51
N VAL A 89 17.02 16.66 12.29
CA VAL A 89 16.65 16.31 13.67
C VAL A 89 17.86 16.42 14.60
N LYS A 90 17.61 16.73 15.88
CA LYS A 90 18.61 16.63 16.95
C LYS A 90 18.34 15.36 17.76
N ARG A 91 19.40 14.65 18.14
CA ARG A 91 19.26 13.51 19.04
C ARG A 91 18.82 14.01 20.41
N LEU A 92 17.65 13.59 20.86
CA LEU A 92 17.19 13.84 22.22
C LEU A 92 17.96 12.89 23.15
N SER A 93 18.53 13.44 24.21
CA SER A 93 19.10 12.68 25.32
C SER A 93 18.44 13.19 26.59
N VAL A 94 18.00 12.26 27.44
CA VAL A 94 17.62 12.60 28.81
C VAL A 94 18.92 12.71 29.58
N VAL A 95 19.16 13.89 30.16
CA VAL A 95 20.28 14.13 31.08
C VAL A 95 20.04 13.33 32.36
#